data_AF-A0A2V5KJY9-F1
#
_entry.id   AF-A0A2V5KJY9-F1
#
_cell.length_a   1.000
_cell.length_b   1.000
_cell.length_c   1.000
_cell.angle_alpha   90.00
_cell.angle_beta   90.00
_cell.angle_gamma   90.00
#
_symmetry.space_group_name_H-M   'P 1'
#
loop_
_entity.id
_entity.type
_entity.pdbx_description
1 polymer ?
#
loop_
_entity_poly.entity_id
_entity_poly.type
_entity_poly.pdbx_seq_one_letter_code
_entity_poly.pdbx_strand_id
1 'polypeptide(L)'
;MFELNVDRLSFDEGLQIVQADVRLAIDGESVVEEPLCVDVGLPALLLSGLEDTSPYRWAPADEWSRMPFFVCGCGDPECRAYSFRVKHRNGEEAEWTLVEESEDGTYREQESYAVPLGECREQLIELGERFLAFVGPLDYRPYFADTVPVVQELVDRLKAAVR
;
A
#
# COMPACT_ATOMS: atom_id res chain seq x y z
N MET A 1 -0.39 1.50 18.29
CA MET A 1 -1.58 0.80 17.76
C MET A 1 -1.71 1.14 16.30
N PHE A 2 -1.67 0.14 15.43
CA PHE A 2 -1.82 0.32 13.99
C PHE A 2 -3.24 -0.08 13.56
N GLU A 3 -3.94 0.77 12.82
CA GLU A 3 -5.29 0.50 12.30
C GLU A 3 -5.38 0.96 10.84
N LEU A 4 -5.45 0.01 9.93
CA LEU A 4 -5.67 0.20 8.50
C LEU A 4 -7.02 -0.41 8.11
N ASN A 5 -7.97 0.46 7.78
CA ASN A 5 -9.26 0.10 7.25
C ASN A 5 -9.40 0.57 5.79
N VAL A 6 -9.88 -0.32 4.93
CA VAL A 6 -10.03 -0.09 3.48
C VAL A 6 -11.37 -0.65 3.05
N ASP A 7 -12.42 0.12 3.23
CA ASP A 7 -13.79 -0.36 3.06
C ASP A 7 -14.42 0.17 1.78
N ARG A 8 -15.59 -0.39 1.44
CA ARG A 8 -16.39 0.03 0.27
C ARG A 8 -15.62 -0.04 -1.05
N LEU A 9 -14.89 -1.16 -1.26
CA LEU A 9 -14.23 -1.45 -2.53
C LEU A 9 -15.19 -1.26 -3.71
N SER A 10 -14.75 -0.49 -4.70
CA SER A 10 -15.47 -0.21 -5.93
C SER A 10 -14.53 -0.34 -7.11
N PHE A 11 -15.04 -0.84 -8.23
CA PHE A 11 -14.30 -1.01 -9.46
C PHE A 11 -14.79 0.00 -10.50
N ASP A 12 -13.87 0.79 -11.05
CA ASP A 12 -14.15 1.63 -12.21
C ASP A 12 -13.71 0.91 -13.48
N GLU A 13 -14.67 0.40 -14.25
CA GLU A 13 -14.40 -0.32 -15.50
C GLU A 13 -13.75 0.56 -16.58
N GLY A 14 -14.01 1.87 -16.57
CA GLY A 14 -13.48 2.80 -17.56
C GLY A 14 -11.99 3.09 -17.33
N LEU A 15 -11.61 3.22 -16.07
CA LEU A 15 -10.23 3.51 -15.65
C LEU A 15 -9.43 2.27 -15.26
N GLN A 16 -10.09 1.12 -15.08
CA GLN A 16 -9.48 -0.13 -14.62
C GLN A 16 -8.77 -0.02 -13.26
N ILE A 17 -9.41 0.68 -12.33
CA ILE A 17 -8.89 0.93 -10.98
C ILE A 17 -9.84 0.43 -9.89
N VAL A 18 -9.27 0.06 -8.74
CA VAL A 18 -10.03 -0.25 -7.52
C VAL A 18 -9.91 0.90 -6.52
N GLN A 19 -11.05 1.46 -6.16
CA GLN A 19 -11.18 2.53 -5.18
C GLN A 19 -11.75 2.01 -3.87
N ALA A 20 -11.42 2.70 -2.78
CA ALA A 20 -11.90 2.40 -1.44
C ALA A 20 -11.92 3.65 -0.57
N ASP A 21 -12.72 3.63 0.49
CA ASP A 21 -12.54 4.56 1.60
C ASP A 21 -11.39 4.05 2.46
N VAL A 22 -10.28 4.79 2.48
CA VAL A 22 -9.07 4.44 3.22
C VAL A 22 -9.02 5.24 4.52
N ARG A 23 -8.86 4.52 5.63
CA ARG A 23 -8.56 5.08 6.94
C ARG A 23 -7.32 4.41 7.51
N LEU A 24 -6.26 5.19 7.71
CA LEU A 24 -5.04 4.77 8.40
C LEU A 24 -4.89 5.60 9.67
N ALA A 25 -4.93 4.93 10.82
CA ALA A 25 -4.60 5.54 12.09
C ALA A 25 -3.40 4.84 12.72
N ILE A 26 -2.43 5.62 13.20
CA ILE A 26 -1.25 5.11 13.90
C ILE A 26 -1.12 5.84 15.22
N ASP A 27 -1.03 5.07 16.32
CA ASP A 27 -1.00 5.59 17.68
C ASP A 27 -2.16 6.55 18.03
N GLY A 28 -3.32 6.31 17.41
CA GLY A 28 -4.55 7.08 17.61
C GLY A 28 -4.62 8.37 16.79
N GLU A 29 -3.58 8.72 16.03
CA GLU A 29 -3.58 9.82 15.08
C GLU A 29 -4.13 9.37 13.73
N SER A 30 -5.06 10.16 13.14
CA SER A 30 -5.58 9.90 11.79
C SER A 30 -4.57 10.41 10.76
N VAL A 31 -3.87 9.50 10.11
CA VAL A 31 -2.81 9.80 9.12
C VAL A 31 -3.40 9.91 7.71
N VAL A 32 -4.35 9.04 7.38
CA VAL A 32 -5.09 9.05 6.10
C VAL A 32 -6.56 8.81 6.40
N GLU A 33 -7.45 9.60 5.81
CA GLU A 33 -8.91 9.44 5.95
C GLU A 33 -9.64 9.98 4.72
N GLU A 34 -9.50 9.29 3.59
CA GLU A 34 -9.93 9.77 2.27
C GLU A 34 -10.29 8.62 1.32
N PRO A 35 -11.17 8.85 0.33
CA PRO A 35 -11.37 7.90 -0.76
C PRO A 35 -10.15 7.89 -1.70
N LEU A 36 -9.51 6.73 -1.88
CA LEU A 36 -8.27 6.55 -2.64
C LEU A 36 -8.34 5.31 -3.54
N CYS A 37 -7.47 5.26 -4.54
CA CYS A 37 -7.20 4.05 -5.31
C CYS A 37 -6.19 3.22 -4.54
N VAL A 38 -6.52 1.94 -4.37
CA VAL A 38 -5.77 1.04 -3.49
C VAL A 38 -4.97 0.02 -4.25
N ASP A 39 -5.34 -0.28 -5.49
CA ASP A 39 -4.73 -1.35 -6.28
C ASP A 39 -3.32 -1.03 -6.78
N VAL A 40 -3.05 0.21 -7.18
CA VAL A 40 -1.72 0.62 -7.70
C VAL A 40 -0.63 0.46 -6.63
N GLY A 41 -0.90 0.91 -5.40
CA GLY A 41 0.04 0.89 -4.29
C GLY A 41 0.00 -0.38 -3.43
N LEU A 42 -1.03 -1.22 -3.57
CA LEU A 42 -1.22 -2.41 -2.73
C LEU A 42 0.00 -3.35 -2.73
N PRO A 43 0.64 -3.68 -3.87
CA PRO A 43 1.84 -4.52 -3.84
C PRO A 43 2.95 -3.94 -2.96
N ALA A 44 3.27 -2.64 -3.08
CA ALA A 44 4.28 -1.99 -2.26
C ALA A 44 3.90 -1.96 -0.77
N LEU A 45 2.62 -1.72 -0.48
CA LEU A 45 2.07 -1.72 0.86
C LEU A 45 2.21 -3.11 1.52
N LEU A 46 1.85 -4.18 0.82
CA LEU A 46 2.01 -5.56 1.31
C LEU A 46 3.50 -5.91 1.51
N LEU A 47 4.36 -5.51 0.57
CA LEU A 47 5.80 -5.73 0.65
C LEU A 47 6.41 -5.07 1.89
N SER A 48 5.89 -3.91 2.29
CA SER A 48 6.35 -3.18 3.47
C SER A 48 6.20 -3.95 4.79
N GLY A 49 5.28 -4.93 4.85
CA GLY A 49 5.16 -5.84 5.99
C GLY A 49 6.29 -6.89 6.06
N LEU A 50 7.05 -7.08 4.99
CA LEU A 50 8.09 -8.10 4.86
C LEU A 50 9.50 -7.53 4.90
N GLU A 51 9.71 -6.36 4.30
CA GLU A 51 11.02 -5.74 4.16
C GLU A 51 10.97 -4.21 4.10
N ASP A 52 12.14 -3.59 4.12
CA ASP A 52 12.28 -2.14 3.97
C ASP A 52 11.78 -1.69 2.60
N THR A 53 11.04 -0.59 2.56
CA THR A 53 10.55 0.01 1.31
C THR A 53 10.85 1.50 1.26
N SER A 54 11.03 2.02 0.05
CA SER A 54 11.27 3.44 -0.21
C SER A 54 10.47 3.85 -1.45
N PRO A 55 9.50 4.76 -1.29
CA PRO A 55 8.64 5.14 -2.39
C PRO A 55 9.41 5.99 -3.41
N TYR A 56 8.97 5.90 -4.67
CA TYR A 56 9.29 6.81 -5.76
C TYR A 56 8.06 6.97 -6.65
N ARG A 57 7.35 8.08 -6.50
CA ARG A 57 6.11 8.43 -7.21
C ARG A 57 6.21 8.42 -8.73
N TRP A 58 7.39 8.64 -9.30
CA TRP A 58 7.64 8.58 -10.75
C TRP A 58 8.20 7.23 -11.20
N ALA A 59 8.16 6.21 -10.33
CA ALA A 59 8.52 4.85 -10.70
C ALA A 59 7.61 4.37 -11.85
N PRO A 60 8.15 3.63 -12.84
CA PRO A 60 7.33 2.95 -13.82
C PRO A 60 6.57 1.76 -13.18
N ALA A 61 5.54 1.26 -13.86
CA ALA A 61 4.67 0.19 -13.33
C ALA A 61 5.41 -1.10 -12.93
N ASP A 62 6.50 -1.43 -13.62
CA ASP A 62 7.35 -2.59 -13.32
C ASP A 62 8.27 -2.38 -12.10
N GLU A 63 8.44 -1.14 -11.64
CA GLU A 63 9.03 -0.79 -10.34
C GLU A 63 7.95 -0.65 -9.24
N TRP A 64 6.90 -1.48 -9.31
CA TRP A 64 5.74 -1.44 -8.40
C TRP A 64 6.10 -1.39 -6.92
N SER A 65 7.23 -1.96 -6.49
CA SER A 65 7.67 -2.00 -5.09
C SER A 65 8.00 -0.63 -4.52
N ARG A 66 8.18 0.36 -5.40
CA ARG A 66 8.44 1.76 -5.06
C ARG A 66 7.19 2.63 -5.20
N MET A 67 6.05 2.08 -5.58
CA MET A 67 4.83 2.88 -5.69
C MET A 67 4.39 3.41 -4.32
N PRO A 68 3.86 4.64 -4.25
CA PRO A 68 3.16 5.11 -3.06
C PRO A 68 2.05 4.15 -2.66
N PHE A 69 1.82 3.96 -1.36
CA PHE A 69 0.85 2.97 -0.87
C PHE A 69 -0.59 3.32 -1.22
N PHE A 70 -0.93 4.60 -1.17
CA PHE A 70 -2.27 5.08 -1.49
C PHE A 70 -2.18 6.21 -2.51
N VAL A 71 -2.88 6.08 -3.63
CA VAL A 71 -2.85 7.06 -4.73
C VAL A 71 -4.27 7.47 -5.09
N CYS A 72 -4.50 8.72 -5.44
CA CYS A 72 -5.75 9.18 -6.02
C CYS A 72 -5.72 8.88 -7.53
N GLY A 73 -6.74 8.24 -8.10
CA GLY A 73 -6.78 7.98 -9.55
C GLY A 73 -5.85 6.87 -10.06
N CYS A 74 -5.39 7.01 -11.32
CA CYS A 74 -4.79 5.92 -12.11
C CYS A 74 -3.31 5.63 -11.86
N GLY A 75 -2.69 6.21 -10.82
CA GLY A 75 -1.25 6.08 -10.59
C GLY A 75 -0.39 7.12 -11.31
N ASP A 76 -0.99 8.19 -11.83
CA ASP A 76 -0.26 9.33 -12.39
C ASP A 76 0.57 10.04 -11.30
N PRO A 77 1.85 10.35 -11.53
CA PRO A 77 2.69 11.06 -10.56
C PRO A 77 2.12 12.42 -10.10
N GLU A 78 1.28 13.07 -10.89
CA GLU A 78 0.62 14.32 -10.53
C GLU A 78 -0.57 14.12 -9.58
N CYS A 79 -1.07 12.89 -9.47
CA CYS A 79 -2.17 12.60 -8.58
C CYS A 79 -1.76 12.71 -7.12
N ARG A 80 -2.69 13.02 -6.24
CA ARG A 80 -2.44 13.00 -4.79
C ARG A 80 -2.05 11.59 -4.35
N ALA A 81 -1.07 11.45 -3.47
CA ALA A 81 -0.66 10.16 -2.95
C ALA A 81 -0.13 10.31 -1.53
N TYR A 82 -0.17 9.21 -0.79
CA TYR A 82 0.42 9.08 0.53
C TYR A 82 1.56 8.07 0.45
N SER A 83 2.77 8.58 0.62
CA SER A 83 4.01 7.85 0.44
C SER A 83 4.68 7.63 1.78
N PHE A 84 5.00 6.38 2.08
CA PHE A 84 5.69 6.02 3.32
C PHE A 84 6.99 5.29 2.99
N ARG A 85 8.10 5.77 3.56
CA ARG A 85 9.30 4.95 3.69
C ARG A 85 9.11 4.04 4.89
N VAL A 86 9.34 2.74 4.72
CA VAL A 86 9.24 1.77 5.81
C VAL A 86 10.62 1.20 6.11
N LYS A 87 11.02 1.24 7.39
CA LYS A 87 12.27 0.67 7.88
C LYS A 87 12.03 -0.27 9.06
N HIS A 88 12.34 -1.54 8.89
CA HIS A 88 12.20 -2.58 9.91
C HIS A 88 13.24 -2.38 11.02
N ARG A 89 12.80 -2.57 12.27
CA ARG A 89 13.59 -2.42 13.49
C ARG A 89 13.46 -3.69 14.32
N ASN A 90 14.59 -4.35 14.54
CA ASN A 90 14.68 -5.53 15.42
C ASN A 90 13.74 -6.70 15.07
N GLY A 91 13.12 -6.70 13.89
CA GLY A 91 12.21 -7.75 13.41
C GLY A 91 10.79 -7.73 13.98
N GLU A 92 10.52 -6.88 14.99
CA GLU A 92 9.23 -6.80 15.70
C GLU A 92 8.47 -5.50 15.41
N GLU A 93 9.20 -4.45 15.01
CA GLU A 93 8.64 -3.12 14.73
C GLU A 93 9.12 -2.63 13.36
N ALA A 94 8.38 -1.70 12.78
CA ALA A 94 8.82 -0.91 11.65
C ALA A 94 8.60 0.57 11.93
N GLU A 95 9.48 1.42 11.43
CA GLU A 95 9.27 2.85 11.37
C GLU A 95 8.68 3.21 10.01
N TRP A 96 7.47 3.77 10.03
CA TRP A 96 6.80 4.32 8.86
C TRP A 96 6.99 5.83 8.86
N THR A 97 7.72 6.34 7.88
CA THR A 97 7.96 7.77 7.72
C THR A 97 7.17 8.29 6.54
N LEU A 98 6.26 9.23 6.78
CA LEU A 98 5.57 9.95 5.71
C LEU A 98 6.59 10.81 4.97
N VAL A 99 6.59 10.73 3.64
CA VAL A 99 7.56 11.45 2.80
C VAL A 99 6.88 12.26 1.71
N GLU A 100 7.51 13.38 1.36
CA GLU A 100 7.21 14.17 0.17
C GLU A 100 8.34 13.99 -0.84
N GLU A 101 8.02 13.40 -1.99
CA GLU A 101 9.00 12.97 -2.99
C GLU A 101 9.25 14.07 -4.03
N SER A 102 10.46 14.07 -4.59
CA SER A 102 10.87 14.93 -5.70
C SER A 102 11.20 14.10 -6.94
N GLU A 103 11.03 14.69 -8.13
CA GLU A 103 11.33 14.06 -9.43
C GLU A 103 12.78 13.57 -9.56
N ASP A 104 13.71 14.14 -8.80
CA ASP A 104 15.12 13.73 -8.79
C ASP A 104 15.39 12.47 -7.96
N GLY A 105 14.35 11.85 -7.40
CA GLY A 105 14.41 10.66 -6.57
C GLY A 105 14.75 10.93 -5.11
N THR A 106 14.88 12.20 -4.71
CA THR A 106 15.01 12.58 -3.30
C THR A 106 13.64 12.70 -2.64
N TYR A 107 13.62 12.70 -1.30
CA TYR A 107 12.40 12.97 -0.55
C TYR A 107 12.70 13.79 0.70
N ARG A 108 11.69 14.52 1.17
CA ARG A 108 11.66 15.16 2.48
C ARG A 108 10.83 14.32 3.44
N GLU A 109 11.44 13.92 4.55
CA GLU A 109 10.74 13.24 5.64
C GLU A 109 9.86 14.22 6.40
N GLN A 110 8.66 13.77 6.77
CA GLN A 110 7.71 14.50 7.60
C GLN A 110 7.61 13.80 8.97
N GLU A 111 6.48 13.19 9.27
CA GLU A 111 6.23 12.47 10.51
C GLU A 111 6.71 11.02 10.41
N SER A 112 7.09 10.44 11.56
CA SER A 112 7.50 9.04 11.66
C SER A 112 6.74 8.35 12.78
N TYR A 113 6.32 7.12 12.50
CA TYR A 113 5.46 6.34 13.38
C TYR A 113 6.08 4.97 13.65
N ALA A 114 6.03 4.52 14.90
CA ALA A 114 6.40 3.15 15.25
C ALA A 114 5.22 2.22 15.03
N VAL A 115 5.39 1.21 14.20
CA VAL A 115 4.34 0.27 13.79
C VAL A 115 4.73 -1.14 14.24
N PRO A 116 3.95 -1.79 15.12
CA PRO A 116 4.15 -3.20 15.45
C PRO A 116 3.95 -4.08 14.21
N LEU A 117 4.97 -4.85 13.84
CA LEU A 117 4.94 -5.66 12.62
C LEU A 117 3.90 -6.79 12.69
N GLY A 118 3.64 -7.35 13.87
CA GLY A 118 2.60 -8.38 14.05
C GLY A 118 1.22 -7.86 13.64
N GLU A 119 0.77 -6.78 14.28
CA GLU A 119 -0.53 -6.14 13.98
C GLU A 119 -0.64 -5.68 12.53
N CYS A 120 0.44 -5.08 12.01
CA CYS A 120 0.49 -4.61 10.63
C CYS A 120 0.34 -5.77 9.63
N ARG A 121 1.10 -6.86 9.79
CA ARG A 121 1.04 -8.02 8.89
C ARG A 121 -0.35 -8.65 8.88
N GLU A 122 -1.00 -8.80 10.03
CA GLU A 122 -2.36 -9.36 10.10
C GLU A 122 -3.36 -8.54 9.27
N GLN A 123 -3.32 -7.22 9.39
CA GLN A 123 -4.21 -6.32 8.64
C GLN A 123 -3.86 -6.27 7.14
N LEU A 124 -2.57 -6.33 6.79
CA LEU A 124 -2.12 -6.43 5.40
C LEU A 124 -2.59 -7.74 4.74
N ILE A 125 -2.56 -8.87 5.46
CA ILE A 125 -3.08 -10.15 4.98
C ILE A 125 -4.58 -10.02 4.67
N GLU A 126 -5.36 -9.51 5.62
CA GLU A 126 -6.82 -9.34 5.44
C GLU A 126 -7.13 -8.44 4.24
N LEU A 127 -6.40 -7.32 4.09
CA LEU A 127 -6.54 -6.42 2.96
C LEU A 127 -6.25 -7.12 1.63
N GLY A 128 -5.12 -7.83 1.53
CA GLY A 128 -4.73 -8.54 0.31
C GLY A 128 -5.71 -9.64 -0.08
N GLU A 129 -6.19 -10.43 0.88
CA GLU A 129 -7.22 -11.46 0.64
C GLU A 129 -8.54 -10.85 0.16
N ARG A 130 -8.99 -9.75 0.80
CA ARG A 130 -10.21 -9.05 0.41
C ARG A 130 -10.11 -8.45 -0.99
N PHE A 131 -8.96 -7.87 -1.32
CA PHE A 131 -8.70 -7.35 -2.68
C PHE A 131 -8.78 -8.48 -3.72
N LEU A 132 -8.08 -9.59 -3.50
CA LEU A 132 -8.08 -10.73 -4.42
C LEU A 132 -9.49 -11.31 -4.62
N ALA A 133 -10.26 -11.44 -3.53
CA ALA A 133 -11.65 -11.89 -3.60
C ALA A 133 -12.55 -10.91 -4.38
N PHE A 134 -12.30 -9.60 -4.24
CA PHE A 134 -13.05 -8.55 -4.92
C PHE A 134 -12.78 -8.53 -6.43
N VAL A 135 -11.51 -8.61 -6.85
CA VAL A 135 -11.14 -8.53 -8.28
C VAL A 135 -11.31 -9.84 -9.04
N GLY A 136 -11.30 -10.98 -8.34
CA GLY A 136 -11.41 -12.31 -8.96
C GLY A 136 -12.53 -12.51 -9.98
N PRO A 137 -13.77 -12.02 -9.76
CA PRO A 137 -14.85 -12.15 -10.74
C PRO A 137 -14.87 -11.06 -11.83
N LEU A 138 -13.97 -10.07 -11.78
CA LEU A 138 -13.96 -8.91 -12.69
C LEU A 138 -13.05 -9.17 -13.91
N ASP A 139 -13.32 -8.51 -15.05
CA ASP A 139 -12.34 -8.38 -16.14
C ASP A 139 -11.35 -7.26 -15.80
N TYR A 140 -10.62 -7.46 -14.71
CA TYR A 140 -9.70 -6.48 -14.14
C TYR A 140 -8.36 -6.47 -14.87
N ARG A 141 -7.99 -5.32 -15.45
CA ARG A 141 -6.76 -5.10 -16.22
C ARG A 141 -5.92 -3.99 -15.57
N PRO A 142 -5.18 -4.31 -14.50
CA PRO A 142 -4.45 -3.33 -13.70
C PRO A 142 -3.39 -2.57 -14.51
N TYR A 143 -3.02 -1.38 -14.00
CA TYR A 143 -1.89 -0.61 -14.50
C TYR A 143 -0.58 -1.42 -14.51
N PHE A 144 -0.32 -2.15 -13.43
CA PHE A 144 0.72 -3.18 -13.38
C PHE A 144 0.10 -4.55 -13.70
N ALA A 145 0.40 -5.11 -14.87
CA ALA A 145 -0.27 -6.31 -15.37
C ALA A 145 -0.23 -7.51 -14.41
N ASP A 146 0.84 -7.62 -13.61
CA ASP A 146 1.04 -8.72 -12.66
C ASP A 146 0.56 -8.39 -11.23
N THR A 147 -0.27 -7.35 -11.03
CA THR A 147 -0.80 -6.99 -9.68
C THR A 147 -1.42 -8.19 -8.97
N VAL A 148 -2.30 -8.95 -9.63
CA VAL A 148 -2.98 -10.11 -9.01
C VAL A 148 -2.00 -11.20 -8.56
N PRO A 149 -1.13 -11.76 -9.44
CA PRO A 149 -0.17 -12.78 -9.01
C PRO A 149 0.82 -12.26 -7.95
N VAL A 150 1.27 -11.01 -8.03
CA VAL A 150 2.18 -10.42 -7.03
C VAL A 150 1.48 -10.25 -5.68
N VAL A 151 0.25 -9.73 -5.65
CA VAL A 151 -0.52 -9.62 -4.40
C VAL A 151 -0.72 -10.99 -3.75
N GLN A 152 -1.06 -12.01 -4.55
CA GLN A 152 -1.18 -13.39 -4.05
C GLN A 152 0.12 -13.90 -3.42
N GLU A 153 1.26 -13.73 -4.09
CA GLU A 153 2.58 -14.12 -3.57
C GLU A 153 2.88 -13.42 -2.24
N LEU A 154 2.67 -12.10 -2.17
CA LEU A 154 2.96 -11.30 -0.99
C LEU A 154 2.07 -11.68 0.19
N VAL A 155 0.78 -11.94 -0.04
CA VAL A 155 -0.14 -12.45 0.99
C VAL A 155 0.35 -13.79 1.54
N ASP A 156 0.78 -14.71 0.69
CA ASP A 156 1.28 -16.02 1.13
C ASP A 156 2.58 -15.91 1.93
N ARG A 157 3.48 -14.99 1.53
CA ARG A 157 4.70 -14.66 2.28
C ARG A 157 4.39 -14.02 3.64
N LEU A 158 3.44 -13.09 3.70
CA LEU A 158 2.99 -12.48 4.95
C LEU A 158 2.42 -13.53 5.91
N LYS A 159 1.56 -14.43 5.41
CA LYS A 159 1.02 -15.55 6.20
C LYS A 159 2.12 -16.46 6.74
N ALA A 160 3.19 -16.69 5.96
CA ALA A 160 4.32 -17.48 6.41
C ALA A 160 5.14 -16.76 7.50
N ALA A 161 5.18 -15.42 7.49
CA ALA A 161 5.91 -14.61 8.48
C ALA A 161 5.15 -14.39 9.80
N VAL A 162 3.84 -14.66 9.85
CA VAL A 162 3.01 -14.58 11.07
C VAL A 162 2.91 -15.92 11.80
N ARG A 163 3.30 -17.03 11.15
CA ARG A 163 3.30 -18.38 11.73
C ARG A 163 4.55 -18.66 12.57
#